data_AF-A0A351J864-F1
#
_entry.id   AF-A0A351J864-F1
#
_cell.length_a   1.000
_cell.length_b   1.000
_cell.length_c   1.000
_cell.angle_alpha   90.00
_cell.angle_beta   90.00
_cell.angle_gamma   90.00
#
_symmetry.space_group_name_H-M   'P 1'
#
loop_
_entity.id
_entity.type
_entity.pdbx_description
1 polymer ?
#
loop_
_entity_poly.entity_id
_entity_poly.type
_entity_poly.pdbx_seq_one_letter_code
_entity_poly.pdbx_strand_id
1 'polypeptide(L)' 'MELMTISEVTKAFNVTTRMLRYYDEIGLLPSARKENYSYRVYDESAVRRLQQI' A
#
# COMPACT_ATOMS: atom_id res chain seq x y z
N MET A 1 -8.95 -11.72 3.79
CA MET A 1 -7.86 -10.74 3.75
C MET A 1 -8.26 -9.67 2.77
N GLU A 2 -8.51 -8.46 3.26
CA GLU A 2 -8.89 -7.34 2.42
C GLU A 2 -7.63 -6.72 1.83
N LEU A 3 -7.62 -6.53 0.50
CA LEU A 3 -6.52 -5.93 -0.23
C LEU A 3 -6.95 -4.54 -0.67
N MET A 4 -6.18 -3.52 -0.32
CA MET A 4 -6.42 -2.14 -0.74
C MET A 4 -5.48 -1.77 -1.87
N THR A 5 -6.01 -1.27 -2.97
CA THR A 5 -5.22 -0.65 -4.03
C THR A 5 -4.49 0.59 -3.51
N ILE A 6 -3.41 0.96 -4.19
CA ILE A 6 -2.68 2.20 -3.89
C ILE A 6 -3.62 3.42 -3.85
N SER A 7 -4.63 3.49 -4.72
CA SER A 7 -5.59 4.58 -4.76
C SER A 7 -6.51 4.60 -3.53
N GLU A 8 -6.95 3.43 -3.06
CA GLU A 8 -7.76 3.32 -1.83
C GLU A 8 -6.95 3.73 -0.60
N VAL A 9 -5.70 3.27 -0.49
CA VAL A 9 -4.80 3.66 0.61
C VAL A 9 -4.54 5.17 0.62
N THR A 10 -4.27 5.77 -0.54
CA THR A 10 -4.06 7.24 -0.61
C THR A 10 -5.27 8.04 -0.15
N LYS A 11 -6.49 7.56 -0.44
CA LYS A 11 -7.74 8.23 -0.02
C LYS A 11 -8.02 8.01 1.46
N ALA A 12 -7.79 6.80 1.97
CA ALA A 12 -8.11 6.44 3.35
C ALA A 12 -7.15 7.07 4.37
N PHE A 13 -5.86 7.15 4.05
CA PHE A 13 -4.82 7.58 4.99
C PHE A 13 -4.27 8.97 4.70
N ASN A 14 -4.83 9.68 3.71
CA ASN A 14 -4.36 11.00 3.27
C ASN A 14 -2.85 11.03 2.96
N VAL A 15 -2.33 9.91 2.44
CA VAL A 15 -0.93 9.77 2.02
C VAL A 15 -0.83 9.87 0.50
N THR A 16 0.34 10.25 0.01
CA THR A 16 0.56 10.34 -1.44
C THR A 16 1.01 9.01 -2.02
N THR A 17 0.69 8.78 -3.30
CA THR A 17 1.21 7.64 -4.08
C THR A 17 2.75 7.60 -4.05
N ARG A 18 3.40 8.78 -4.02
CA ARG A 18 4.85 8.90 -3.94
C ARG A 18 5.41 8.34 -2.64
N MET A 19 4.77 8.65 -1.50
CA MET A 19 5.19 8.09 -0.20
C MET A 19 5.04 6.57 -0.18
N LEU A 20 3.91 6.05 -0.67
CA LEU A 20 3.68 4.60 -0.70
C LEU A 20 4.68 3.86 -1.60
N ARG A 21 5.08 4.45 -2.73
CA ARG A 21 6.15 3.90 -3.59
C ARG A 21 7.51 3.94 -2.90
N TYR A 22 7.81 5.03 -2.20
CA TYR A 22 9.05 5.15 -1.45
C TYR A 22 9.14 4.11 -0.32
N TYR A 23 8.06 3.91 0.43
CA TYR A 23 8.00 2.90 1.49
C TYR A 23 8.09 1.47 0.95
N ASP A 24 7.54 1.20 -0.23
CA ASP A 24 7.71 -0.08 -0.92
C ASP A 24 9.17 -0.28 -1.38
N GLU A 25 9.80 0.76 -1.94
CA GLU A 25 11.19 0.73 -2.42
C GLU A 25 12.21 0.47 -1.30
N ILE A 26 12.02 1.08 -0.13
CA ILE A 26 12.88 0.85 1.04
C ILE A 26 12.47 -0.39 1.85
N GLY A 27 11.45 -1.14 1.41
CA GLY A 27 10.96 -2.34 2.10
C GLY A 27 10.19 -2.07 3.41
N LEU A 28 9.86 -0.81 3.71
CA LEU A 28 9.10 -0.43 4.89
C LEU A 28 7.64 -0.88 4.80
N LEU A 29 7.05 -0.84 3.60
CA LEU A 29 5.65 -1.16 3.36
C LEU A 29 5.53 -1.90 2.01
N PRO A 30 5.86 -3.21 1.99
CA PRO A 30 5.89 -3.98 0.76
C PRO A 30 4.49 -4.13 0.18
N SER A 31 4.37 -3.87 -1.13
CA SER A 31 3.14 -4.08 -1.88
C SER A 31 3.07 -5.49 -2.47
N ALA A 32 1.87 -6.04 -2.54
CA ALA A 32 1.58 -7.25 -3.29
C ALA A 32 1.18 -6.90 -4.74
N ARG A 33 1.49 -7.81 -5.66
CA ARG A 33 0.98 -7.80 -7.03
C ARG A 33 0.03 -8.97 -7.20
N LYS A 34 -1.19 -8.69 -7.68
CA LYS A 34 -2.16 -9.73 -8.02
C LYS A 34 -1.98 -10.08 -9.50
N GLU A 35 -1.97 -11.37 -9.82
CA GLU A 35 -1.99 -11.81 -11.23
C GLU A 35 -3.21 -11.20 -11.95
N ASN A 36 -2.99 -10.74 -13.17
CA ASN A 36 -3.98 -10.01 -13.98
C ASN A 36 -4.43 -8.65 -13.41
N TYR A 37 -3.66 -8.05 -12.50
CA TYR A 37 -3.92 -6.72 -11.96
C TYR A 37 -2.68 -5.82 -12.08
N SER A 38 -2.80 -4.72 -12.82
CA SER A 38 -1.69 -3.78 -13.05
C SER A 38 -1.38 -2.88 -11.85
N TYR A 39 -2.23 -2.89 -10.83
CA TYR A 39 -2.11 -2.02 -9.67
C TYR A 39 -1.43 -2.71 -8.49
N ARG A 40 -0.63 -1.93 -7.74
CA ARG A 40 -0.11 -2.33 -6.43
C ARG A 40 -1.26 -2.42 -5.43
N VAL A 41 -1.24 -3.47 -4.64
CA VAL A 41 -2.19 -3.68 -3.54
C VAL A 41 -1.45 -3.85 -2.22
N TYR A 42 -2.10 -3.46 -1.15
CA TYR A 42 -1.61 -3.47 0.21
C TYR A 42 -2.54 -4.33 1.04
N ASP A 43 -1.98 -5.30 1.73
CA ASP A 43 -2.75 -6.14 2.63
C ASP A 43 -2.97 -5.45 3.99
N GLU A 44 -3.73 -6.11 4.83
CA GLU A 44 -4.04 -5.61 6.17
C GLU A 44 -2.77 -5.37 7.01
N SER A 45 -1.70 -6.15 6.82
CA SER A 45 -0.45 -5.98 7.56
C SER A 45 0.26 -4.69 7.17
N ALA A 46 0.30 -4.39 5.87
CA ALA A 46 0.86 -3.17 5.31
C ALA A 46 0.04 -1.95 5.76
N VAL A 47 -1.29 -2.07 5.78
CA VAL A 47 -2.20 -1.01 6.26
C VAL A 47 -2.04 -0.76 7.76
N ARG A 48 -1.97 -1.82 8.59
CA ARG A 48 -1.70 -1.69 10.04
C ARG A 48 -0.35 -1.05 10.31
N ARG A 49 0.67 -1.37 9.50
CA ARG A 49 1.99 -0.74 9.61
C ARG A 49 1.94 0.74 9.24
N LEU A 50 1.18 1.12 8.21
CA LEU A 50 0.98 2.52 7.85
C LEU A 50 0.39 3.35 8.99
N GLN A 51 -0.51 2.77 9.78
CA GLN A 51 -1.13 3.43 10.93
C GLN A 51 -0.16 3.69 12.10
N GLN A 52 1.00 3.05 12.11
CA GLN A 52 2.00 3.15 13.19
C GLN A 52 3.18 4.07 12.84
N ILE A 53 3.20 4.62 11.61
CA ILE A 53 4.21 5.57 11.13
C ILE A 53 3.66 6.97 11.29
#